data_AF-A0A6L7IFY0-F1
#
_entry.id   AF-A0A6L7IFY0-F1
#
_cell.length_a   1.000
_cell.length_b   1.000
_cell.length_c   1.000
_cell.angle_alpha   90.00
_cell.angle_beta   90.00
_cell.angle_gamma   90.00
#
_symmetry.space_group_name_H-M   'P 1'
#
loop_
_entity.id
_entity.type
_entity.pdbx_description
1 polymer ?
#
loop_
_entity_poly.entity_id
_entity_poly.type
_entity_poly.pdbx_seq_one_letter_code
_entity_poly.pdbx_strand_id
1 'polypeptide(L)'
;MINRYSIVDSVARNNTKYKHLKTEENPSPILNIFRLISGTVNIKDNYQDKIYKIRDNNIKFPTVLNISLKYDTLLEQFDESVSLEDLNYFFLKARSNRKFYKSIEVELIKCLIAYKSDKFLESFIYLYRIIEGISYSIPLIFVSKKDDYNKTYHDLQSYFGKDKDGELLFFKRFVSETFKDEDFYSSNITIDLNLVDIEELRPKYYELYLKKVNEKFVLDKSDNSFIKIKFIGYYDLLIELRNRFFHNLKGSWQENFDSTELMFPDQFFKPITLHGINWLSIILFEIIKFDLQKIK
;
A
#
# COMPACT_ATOMS: atom_id res chain seq x y z
N MET A 1 4.94 -20.99 19.15
CA MET A 1 4.96 -20.13 17.94
C MET A 1 5.78 -18.90 18.29
N ILE A 2 6.90 -18.65 17.62
CA ILE A 2 7.77 -17.50 17.92
C ILE A 2 7.12 -16.25 17.32
N ASN A 3 6.72 -15.28 18.15
CA ASN A 3 6.17 -14.01 17.67
C ASN A 3 7.28 -12.95 17.56
N ARG A 4 7.89 -12.84 16.38
CA ARG A 4 9.01 -11.90 16.15
C ARG A 4 8.60 -10.43 16.30
N TYR A 5 7.39 -10.07 15.87
CA TYR A 5 6.96 -8.68 15.84
C TYR A 5 5.68 -8.47 16.66
N SER A 6 5.63 -7.36 17.40
CA SER A 6 4.42 -6.92 18.10
C SER A 6 4.13 -5.45 17.80
N ILE A 7 2.86 -5.13 17.60
CA ILE A 7 2.40 -3.75 17.47
C ILE A 7 2.24 -3.17 18.86
N VAL A 8 2.75 -1.96 19.05
CA VAL A 8 2.68 -1.22 20.33
C VAL A 8 1.86 0.04 20.12
N ASP A 9 0.81 0.19 20.92
CA ASP A 9 -0.06 1.36 20.80
C ASP A 9 0.69 2.65 21.20
N SER A 10 0.55 3.66 20.34
CA SER A 10 1.20 4.96 20.51
C SER A 10 0.19 6.09 20.71
N VAL A 11 -1.11 5.80 20.57
CA VAL A 11 -2.19 6.75 20.86
C VAL A 11 -2.59 6.57 22.33
N ALA A 12 -2.80 7.70 23.04
CA ALA A 12 -2.95 7.83 24.49
C ALA A 12 -3.38 6.55 25.25
N ARG A 13 -2.41 5.88 25.89
CA ARG A 13 -2.52 4.54 26.50
C ARG A 13 -3.64 4.37 27.54
N ASN A 14 -4.12 5.46 28.14
CA ASN A 14 -5.00 5.43 29.31
C ASN A 14 -6.50 5.61 29.01
N ASN A 15 -6.90 5.74 27.74
CA ASN A 15 -8.32 5.89 27.42
C ASN A 15 -9.04 4.53 27.46
N THR A 16 -10.02 4.35 28.34
CA THR A 16 -10.81 3.12 28.46
C THR A 16 -12.12 3.14 27.66
N LYS A 17 -12.55 4.32 27.19
CA LYS A 17 -13.82 4.52 26.47
C LYS A 17 -13.83 3.80 25.13
N TYR A 18 -12.72 3.85 24.39
CA TYR A 18 -12.60 3.29 23.04
C TYR A 18 -11.67 2.07 22.98
N LYS A 19 -11.91 1.08 23.85
CA LYS A 19 -11.07 -0.12 23.97
C LYS A 19 -10.87 -0.91 22.68
N HIS A 20 -11.84 -0.89 21.76
CA HIS A 20 -11.75 -1.65 20.51
C HIS A 20 -10.90 -0.95 19.43
N LEU A 21 -10.43 0.27 19.70
CA LEU A 21 -9.44 0.98 18.90
C LEU A 21 -7.99 0.69 19.34
N LYS A 22 -7.80 -0.01 20.46
CA LYS A 22 -6.49 -0.39 20.96
C LYS A 22 -6.02 -1.70 20.35
N THR A 23 -4.81 -1.68 19.80
CA THR A 23 -4.21 -2.86 19.15
C THR A 23 -3.89 -4.00 20.14
N GLU A 24 -3.65 -3.65 21.41
CA GLU A 24 -3.38 -4.62 22.49
C GLU A 24 -4.66 -5.31 23.00
N GLU A 25 -5.81 -4.62 22.98
CA GLU A 25 -7.09 -5.14 23.48
C GLU A 25 -7.96 -5.75 22.36
N ASN A 26 -7.75 -5.36 21.10
CA ASN A 26 -8.49 -5.88 19.96
C ASN A 26 -7.58 -6.66 19.00
N PRO A 27 -7.69 -8.01 18.92
CA PRO A 27 -6.82 -8.84 18.10
C PRO A 27 -7.22 -8.84 16.61
N SER A 28 -7.84 -7.75 16.13
CA SER A 28 -8.34 -7.63 14.77
C SER A 28 -7.23 -7.19 13.81
N PRO A 29 -6.83 -8.02 12.83
CA PRO A 29 -5.78 -7.66 11.89
C PRO A 29 -6.11 -6.43 11.05
N ILE A 30 -7.39 -6.18 10.74
CA ILE A 30 -7.80 -4.99 9.97
C ILE A 30 -7.59 -3.70 10.78
N LEU A 31 -7.78 -3.73 12.10
CA LEU A 31 -7.40 -2.62 12.98
C LEU A 31 -5.90 -2.41 12.91
N ASN A 32 -5.11 -3.46 13.02
CA ASN A 32 -3.66 -3.36 12.95
C ASN A 32 -3.19 -2.79 11.61
N ILE A 33 -3.77 -3.23 10.48
CA ILE A 33 -3.51 -2.66 9.16
C ILE A 33 -3.85 -1.17 9.15
N PHE A 34 -5.07 -0.79 9.56
CA PHE A 34 -5.50 0.61 9.64
C PHE A 34 -4.51 1.47 10.44
N ARG A 35 -4.09 0.96 11.61
CA ARG A 35 -3.17 1.66 12.51
C ARG A 35 -1.75 1.78 11.93
N LEU A 36 -1.29 0.76 11.19
CA LEU A 36 0.00 0.78 10.50
C LEU A 36 0.00 1.79 9.35
N ILE A 37 -1.01 1.74 8.47
CA ILE A 37 -1.08 2.64 7.30
C ILE A 37 -1.38 4.10 7.68
N SER A 38 -2.09 4.33 8.78
CA SER A 38 -2.31 5.68 9.32
C SER A 38 -1.11 6.25 10.08
N GLY A 39 -0.06 5.45 10.35
CA GLY A 39 1.13 5.92 11.06
C GLY A 39 0.88 6.24 12.53
N THR A 40 0.07 5.43 13.22
CA THR A 40 -0.40 5.71 14.59
C THR A 40 0.06 4.68 15.62
N VAL A 41 1.00 3.79 15.25
CA VAL A 41 1.54 2.73 16.12
C VAL A 41 3.06 2.63 16.00
N ASN A 42 3.67 1.83 16.86
CA ASN A 42 5.04 1.37 16.69
C ASN A 42 5.06 -0.12 16.42
N ILE A 43 6.16 -0.59 15.86
CA ILE A 43 6.45 -2.03 15.74
C ILE A 43 7.66 -2.34 16.61
N LYS A 44 7.52 -3.30 17.52
CA LYS A 44 8.63 -3.88 18.29
C LYS A 44 9.10 -5.16 17.60
N ASP A 45 10.36 -5.22 17.19
CA ASP A 45 11.05 -6.47 16.89
C ASP A 45 11.52 -7.06 18.22
N ASN A 46 10.86 -8.13 18.66
CA ASN A 46 11.13 -8.81 19.93
C ASN A 46 12.43 -9.60 19.91
N TYR A 47 12.95 -9.93 18.72
CA TYR A 47 14.23 -10.63 18.57
C TYR A 47 15.41 -9.67 18.66
N GLN A 48 15.29 -8.48 18.08
CA GLN A 48 16.33 -7.44 18.11
C GLN A 48 16.17 -6.45 19.28
N ASP A 49 15.09 -6.56 20.05
CA ASP A 49 14.62 -5.59 21.05
C ASP A 49 14.62 -4.14 20.54
N LYS A 50 14.21 -3.95 19.27
CA LYS A 50 14.20 -2.65 18.59
C LYS A 50 12.78 -2.18 18.34
N ILE A 51 12.54 -0.88 18.55
CA ILE A 51 11.25 -0.23 18.28
C ILE A 51 11.36 0.66 17.05
N TYR A 52 10.48 0.41 16.07
CA TYR A 52 10.30 1.19 14.87
C TYR A 52 9.08 2.10 15.03
N LYS A 53 9.30 3.42 14.97
CA LYS A 53 8.22 4.41 15.04
C LYS A 53 7.58 4.58 13.66
N ILE A 54 6.35 4.13 13.51
CA ILE A 54 5.59 4.31 12.26
C ILE A 54 4.78 5.59 12.41
N ARG A 55 5.20 6.64 11.70
CA ARG A 55 4.57 7.97 11.77
C ARG A 55 4.13 8.51 10.42
N ASP A 56 4.53 7.83 9.34
CA ASP A 56 4.10 8.18 8.00
C ASP A 56 2.62 7.78 7.87
N ASN A 57 1.77 8.78 7.74
CA ASN A 57 0.37 8.61 7.40
C ASN A 57 0.27 8.42 5.88
N ASN A 58 0.23 7.14 5.50
CA ASN A 58 0.19 6.68 4.12
C ASN A 58 -1.25 6.66 3.56
N ILE A 59 -2.25 7.06 4.34
CA ILE A 59 -3.62 7.26 3.84
C ILE A 59 -3.74 8.59 3.11
N LYS A 60 -3.01 9.63 3.57
CA LYS A 60 -2.94 10.91 2.87
C LYS A 60 -2.13 10.78 1.58
N PHE A 61 -2.52 11.52 0.56
CA PHE A 61 -1.84 11.55 -0.73
C PHE A 61 -1.43 12.97 -1.11
N PRO A 62 -0.12 13.31 -1.14
CA PRO A 62 1.02 12.44 -0.80
C PRO A 62 1.08 12.11 0.70
N THR A 63 1.94 11.17 1.08
CA THR A 63 2.17 10.76 2.47
C THR A 63 2.55 11.95 3.36
N VAL A 64 1.95 12.01 4.55
CA VAL A 64 2.18 13.09 5.54
C VAL A 64 2.73 12.49 6.84
N LEU A 65 3.64 13.19 7.52
CA LEU A 65 4.16 12.75 8.81
C LEU A 65 3.25 13.17 9.97
N ASN A 66 2.84 12.21 10.80
CA ASN A 66 2.17 12.50 12.06
C ASN A 66 3.17 13.01 13.11
N ILE A 67 3.14 14.32 13.38
CA ILE A 67 4.01 14.98 14.38
C ILE A 67 3.57 14.63 15.80
N SER A 68 2.27 14.56 16.05
CA SER A 68 1.69 14.21 17.35
C SER A 68 0.58 13.18 17.18
N LEU A 69 0.45 12.26 18.15
CA LEU A 69 -0.56 11.21 18.12
C LEU A 69 -1.58 11.43 19.24
N LYS A 70 -2.82 11.71 18.84
CA LYS A 70 -4.00 11.77 19.72
C LYS A 70 -5.04 10.79 19.21
N TYR A 71 -6.13 10.56 19.97
CA TYR A 71 -7.23 9.73 19.49
C TYR A 71 -7.87 10.31 18.22
N ASP A 72 -7.98 11.63 18.17
CA ASP A 72 -8.54 12.34 17.02
C ASP A 72 -7.71 12.17 15.74
N THR A 73 -6.42 11.82 15.85
CA THR A 73 -5.58 11.50 14.69
C THR A 73 -6.12 10.30 13.88
N LEU A 74 -6.90 9.42 14.53
CA LEU A 74 -7.60 8.33 13.85
C LEU A 74 -8.77 8.82 13.00
N LEU A 75 -9.39 9.95 13.38
CA LEU A 75 -10.51 10.56 12.67
C LEU A 75 -10.07 11.41 11.49
N GLU A 76 -8.86 11.99 11.53
CA GLU A 76 -8.32 12.86 10.48
C GLU A 76 -8.31 12.24 9.07
N GLN A 77 -8.53 10.92 8.96
CA GLN A 77 -8.55 10.17 7.70
C GLN A 77 -9.96 10.06 7.09
N PHE A 78 -11.00 10.34 7.89
CA PHE A 78 -12.39 10.19 7.51
C PHE A 78 -13.07 11.55 7.36
N ASP A 79 -14.23 11.55 6.73
CA ASP A 79 -15.12 12.71 6.67
C ASP A 79 -15.64 13.06 8.09
N GLU A 80 -16.00 14.33 8.32
CA GLU A 80 -16.43 14.85 9.64
C GLU A 80 -17.66 14.12 10.25
N SER A 81 -18.36 13.33 9.44
CA SER A 81 -19.49 12.49 9.87
C SER A 81 -19.09 11.25 10.67
N VAL A 82 -17.80 10.89 10.72
CA VAL A 82 -17.30 9.70 11.42
C VAL A 82 -16.82 10.07 12.82
N SER A 83 -17.37 9.41 13.84
CA SER A 83 -16.98 9.56 15.24
C SER A 83 -16.06 8.44 15.74
N LEU A 84 -15.41 8.63 16.89
CA LEU A 84 -14.62 7.57 17.54
C LEU A 84 -15.50 6.40 18.00
N GLU A 85 -16.74 6.68 18.37
CA GLU A 85 -17.76 5.67 18.69
C GLU A 85 -18.04 4.77 17.48
N ASP A 86 -18.20 5.36 16.28
CA ASP A 86 -18.40 4.61 15.04
C ASP A 86 -17.22 3.69 14.75
N LEU A 87 -15.99 4.21 14.82
CA LEU A 87 -14.79 3.41 14.59
C LEU A 87 -14.66 2.30 15.64
N ASN A 88 -14.92 2.60 16.91
CA ASN A 88 -14.84 1.63 17.99
C ASN A 88 -15.86 0.49 17.80
N TYR A 89 -17.08 0.82 17.38
CA TYR A 89 -18.11 -0.17 17.06
C TYR A 89 -17.74 -0.99 15.80
N PHE A 90 -17.24 -0.33 14.76
CA PHE A 90 -16.76 -0.97 13.54
C PHE A 90 -15.69 -2.03 13.83
N PHE A 91 -14.61 -1.66 14.52
CA PHE A 91 -13.51 -2.59 14.81
C PHE A 91 -13.88 -3.66 15.84
N LEU A 92 -14.93 -3.47 16.64
CA LEU A 92 -15.52 -4.53 17.44
C LEU A 92 -16.15 -5.62 16.55
N LYS A 93 -16.86 -5.22 15.49
CA LYS A 93 -17.59 -6.10 14.56
C LYS A 93 -16.73 -6.65 13.43
N ALA A 94 -15.62 -6.00 13.08
CA ALA A 94 -14.73 -6.42 12.00
C ALA A 94 -13.93 -7.68 12.37
N ARG A 95 -14.59 -8.84 12.26
CA ARG A 95 -14.07 -10.18 12.62
C ARG A 95 -13.91 -11.12 11.42
N SER A 96 -14.56 -10.81 10.29
CA SER A 96 -14.51 -11.62 9.07
C SER A 96 -13.15 -11.54 8.37
N ASN A 97 -12.83 -12.56 7.56
CA ASN A 97 -11.60 -12.63 6.77
C ASN A 97 -10.30 -12.46 7.58
N ARG A 98 -10.33 -12.84 8.87
CA ARG A 98 -9.19 -12.65 9.79
C ARG A 98 -7.88 -13.26 9.28
N LYS A 99 -7.92 -14.47 8.70
CA LYS A 99 -6.72 -15.13 8.16
C LYS A 99 -6.11 -14.34 7.00
N PHE A 100 -6.96 -13.83 6.10
CA PHE A 100 -6.57 -13.00 4.97
C PHE A 100 -5.97 -11.66 5.42
N TYR A 101 -6.65 -10.92 6.30
CA TYR A 101 -6.07 -9.68 6.81
C TYR A 101 -4.81 -9.93 7.65
N LYS A 102 -4.70 -11.08 8.33
CA LYS A 102 -3.47 -11.42 9.05
C LYS A 102 -2.27 -11.64 8.12
N SER A 103 -2.47 -12.21 6.93
CA SER A 103 -1.37 -12.34 5.97
C SER A 103 -0.90 -10.99 5.46
N ILE A 104 -1.83 -10.07 5.17
CA ILE A 104 -1.50 -8.68 4.81
C ILE A 104 -0.74 -7.97 5.94
N GLU A 105 -1.26 -8.04 7.17
CA GLU A 105 -0.66 -7.39 8.35
C GLU A 105 0.81 -7.80 8.53
N VAL A 106 1.12 -9.10 8.41
CA VAL A 106 2.48 -9.61 8.59
C VAL A 106 3.43 -9.11 7.50
N GLU A 107 3.00 -9.09 6.24
CA GLU A 107 3.85 -8.58 5.15
C GLU A 107 4.00 -7.05 5.24
N LEU A 108 2.95 -6.33 5.63
CA LEU A 108 2.99 -4.88 5.82
C LEU A 108 3.95 -4.49 6.94
N ILE A 109 3.96 -5.23 8.06
CA ILE A 109 4.93 -5.03 9.15
C ILE A 109 6.36 -5.14 8.63
N LYS A 110 6.67 -6.18 7.85
CA LYS A 110 8.02 -6.38 7.31
C LYS A 110 8.39 -5.32 6.28
N CYS A 111 7.44 -4.94 5.41
CA CYS A 111 7.58 -3.85 4.46
C CYS A 111 7.99 -2.56 5.18
N LEU A 112 7.22 -2.14 6.19
CA LEU A 112 7.47 -0.91 6.93
C LEU A 112 8.78 -0.96 7.74
N ILE A 113 9.14 -2.10 8.33
CA ILE A 113 10.43 -2.27 9.02
C ILE A 113 11.60 -2.14 8.03
N ALA A 114 11.50 -2.80 6.87
CA ALA A 114 12.53 -2.75 5.83
C ALA A 114 12.72 -1.33 5.32
N TYR A 115 11.62 -0.63 5.02
CA TYR A 115 11.63 0.79 4.64
C TYR A 115 12.30 1.66 5.71
N LYS A 116 11.92 1.52 6.99
CA LYS A 116 12.52 2.26 8.12
C LYS A 116 13.97 1.87 8.43
N SER A 117 14.49 0.83 7.78
CA SER A 117 15.88 0.38 7.90
C SER A 117 16.68 0.66 6.63
N ASP A 118 16.17 1.51 5.74
CA ASP A 118 16.76 1.86 4.44
C ASP A 118 17.02 0.66 3.52
N LYS A 119 16.23 -0.42 3.70
CA LYS A 119 16.25 -1.61 2.84
C LYS A 119 15.10 -1.55 1.84
N PHE A 120 15.21 -0.64 0.88
CA PHE A 120 14.17 -0.33 -0.10
C PHE A 120 13.83 -1.51 -1.01
N LEU A 121 14.81 -2.32 -1.43
CA LEU A 121 14.54 -3.54 -2.21
C LEU A 121 13.71 -4.54 -1.40
N GLU A 122 14.12 -4.81 -0.15
CA GLU A 122 13.40 -5.73 0.74
C GLU A 122 11.97 -5.24 1.01
N SER A 123 11.82 -3.93 1.23
CA SER A 123 10.51 -3.30 1.39
C SER A 123 9.64 -3.44 0.14
N PHE A 124 10.22 -3.21 -1.05
CA PHE A 124 9.51 -3.36 -2.33
C PHE A 124 9.02 -4.80 -2.54
N ILE A 125 9.82 -5.81 -2.17
CA ILE A 125 9.42 -7.22 -2.26
C ILE A 125 8.19 -7.49 -1.40
N TYR A 126 8.17 -7.03 -0.14
CA TYR A 126 7.02 -7.23 0.74
C TYR A 126 5.79 -6.45 0.28
N LEU A 127 5.97 -5.21 -0.18
CA LEU A 127 4.91 -4.43 -0.81
C LEU A 127 4.27 -5.20 -1.96
N TYR A 128 5.09 -5.73 -2.87
CA TYR A 128 4.60 -6.44 -4.04
C TYR A 128 3.87 -7.74 -3.67
N ARG A 129 4.38 -8.51 -2.69
CA ARG A 129 3.69 -9.71 -2.17
C ARG A 129 2.30 -9.38 -1.62
N ILE A 130 2.12 -8.21 -1.00
CA ILE A 130 0.79 -7.76 -0.57
C ILE A 130 -0.09 -7.52 -1.80
N ILE A 131 0.42 -6.77 -2.79
CA ILE A 131 -0.32 -6.48 -4.03
C ILE A 131 -0.80 -7.77 -4.69
N GLU A 132 0.05 -8.79 -4.85
CA GLU A 132 -0.35 -10.10 -5.35
C GLU A 132 -1.44 -10.74 -4.50
N GLY A 133 -1.24 -10.82 -3.18
CA GLY A 133 -2.19 -11.47 -2.28
C GLY A 133 -3.57 -10.80 -2.25
N ILE A 134 -3.64 -9.48 -2.48
CA ILE A 134 -4.90 -8.74 -2.53
C ILE A 134 -5.56 -8.71 -3.91
N SER A 135 -4.80 -8.98 -4.98
CA SER A 135 -5.23 -8.69 -6.36
C SER A 135 -6.54 -9.36 -6.75
N TYR A 136 -6.76 -10.60 -6.30
CA TYR A 136 -8.03 -11.29 -6.51
C TYR A 136 -8.98 -11.15 -5.32
N SER A 137 -8.45 -11.19 -4.10
CA SER A 137 -9.25 -11.26 -2.86
C SER A 137 -10.00 -9.97 -2.54
N ILE A 138 -9.36 -8.80 -2.68
CA ILE A 138 -9.98 -7.52 -2.32
C ILE A 138 -11.18 -7.17 -3.22
N PRO A 139 -11.09 -7.27 -4.56
CA PRO A 139 -12.26 -7.02 -5.40
C PRO A 139 -13.46 -7.91 -5.04
N LEU A 140 -13.21 -9.20 -4.76
CA LEU A 140 -14.27 -10.13 -4.35
C LEU A 140 -14.87 -9.77 -2.98
N ILE A 141 -14.03 -9.43 -2.00
CA ILE A 141 -14.48 -8.98 -0.68
C ILE A 141 -15.34 -7.72 -0.82
N PHE A 142 -14.91 -6.76 -1.63
CA PHE A 142 -15.63 -5.50 -1.88
C PHE A 142 -17.02 -5.75 -2.47
N VAL A 143 -17.06 -6.53 -3.55
CA VAL A 143 -18.31 -6.86 -4.24
C VAL A 143 -19.26 -7.67 -3.37
N SER A 144 -18.76 -8.61 -2.56
CA SER A 144 -19.58 -9.47 -1.69
C SER A 144 -20.42 -8.72 -0.64
N LYS A 145 -20.11 -7.42 -0.44
CA LYS A 145 -20.76 -6.55 0.54
C LYS A 145 -21.70 -5.52 -0.10
N LYS A 146 -21.88 -5.57 -1.42
CA LYS A 146 -22.90 -4.76 -2.12
C LYS A 146 -24.27 -5.41 -1.96
N ASP A 147 -25.31 -4.59 -1.81
CA ASP A 147 -26.67 -5.07 -1.50
C ASP A 147 -27.43 -5.51 -2.77
N ASP A 148 -27.03 -5.01 -3.94
CA ASP A 148 -27.65 -5.28 -5.23
C ASP A 148 -26.82 -6.27 -6.04
N TYR A 149 -27.28 -7.53 -6.07
CA TYR A 149 -26.60 -8.62 -6.78
C TYR A 149 -26.57 -8.45 -8.30
N ASN A 150 -27.52 -7.73 -8.90
CA ASN A 150 -27.52 -7.47 -10.35
C ASN A 150 -26.41 -6.47 -10.69
N LYS A 151 -26.26 -5.40 -9.90
CA LYS A 151 -25.14 -4.45 -10.05
C LYS A 151 -23.79 -5.12 -9.77
N THR A 152 -23.73 -5.92 -8.70
CA THR A 152 -22.57 -6.74 -8.31
C THR A 152 -22.10 -7.67 -9.44
N TYR A 153 -23.04 -8.29 -10.17
CA TYR A 153 -22.70 -9.12 -11.33
C TYR A 153 -22.04 -8.30 -12.44
N HIS A 154 -22.60 -7.12 -12.77
CA HIS A 154 -22.01 -6.22 -13.76
C HIS A 154 -20.64 -5.67 -13.32
N ASP A 155 -20.46 -5.39 -12.03
CA ASP A 155 -19.18 -4.98 -11.46
C ASP A 155 -18.13 -6.09 -11.60
N LEU A 156 -18.47 -7.34 -11.25
CA LEU A 156 -17.55 -8.47 -11.46
C LEU A 156 -17.21 -8.64 -12.93
N GLN A 157 -18.22 -8.57 -13.81
CA GLN A 157 -18.00 -8.66 -15.25
C GLN A 157 -17.09 -7.55 -15.78
N SER A 158 -17.13 -6.34 -15.22
CA SER A 158 -16.26 -5.24 -15.68
C SER A 158 -14.80 -5.43 -15.24
N TYR A 159 -14.56 -6.14 -14.13
CA TYR A 159 -13.22 -6.47 -13.67
C TYR A 159 -12.57 -7.58 -14.50
N PHE A 160 -13.37 -8.58 -14.92
CA PHE A 160 -12.94 -9.58 -15.91
C PHE A 160 -12.89 -8.96 -17.31
N GLY A 161 -11.85 -9.28 -18.08
CA GLY A 161 -11.78 -8.81 -19.47
C GLY A 161 -12.27 -9.88 -20.42
N LYS A 162 -12.02 -9.62 -21.71
CA LYS A 162 -12.42 -10.54 -22.79
C LYS A 162 -11.48 -11.74 -22.93
N ASP A 163 -10.30 -11.70 -22.32
CA ASP A 163 -9.26 -12.73 -22.37
C ASP A 163 -9.00 -13.35 -20.99
N LYS A 164 -8.14 -14.38 -20.93
CA LYS A 164 -7.62 -14.95 -19.67
C LYS A 164 -6.70 -13.95 -18.97
N ASP A 165 -7.29 -12.91 -18.40
CA ASP A 165 -6.55 -11.90 -17.65
C ASP A 165 -5.98 -12.50 -16.37
N GLY A 166 -4.71 -12.22 -16.10
CA GLY A 166 -4.08 -12.54 -14.82
C GLY A 166 -4.64 -11.70 -13.68
N GLU A 167 -4.47 -12.18 -12.45
CA GLU A 167 -5.01 -11.56 -11.22
C GLU A 167 -4.63 -10.08 -11.08
N LEU A 168 -3.43 -9.68 -11.48
CA LEU A 168 -2.96 -8.29 -11.41
C LEU A 168 -3.72 -7.36 -12.35
N LEU A 169 -4.12 -7.83 -13.52
CA LEU A 169 -4.88 -7.02 -14.48
C LEU A 169 -6.35 -6.90 -14.04
N PHE A 170 -6.91 -7.99 -13.49
CA PHE A 170 -8.21 -7.96 -12.82
C PHE A 170 -8.23 -6.91 -11.70
N PHE A 171 -7.20 -6.90 -10.83
CA PHE A 171 -7.09 -5.90 -9.77
C PHE A 171 -6.98 -4.48 -10.29
N LYS A 172 -6.20 -4.26 -11.35
CA LYS A 172 -6.09 -2.94 -12.00
C LYS A 172 -7.45 -2.43 -12.44
N ARG A 173 -8.25 -3.26 -13.11
CA ARG A 173 -9.60 -2.88 -13.55
C ARG A 173 -10.52 -2.60 -12.38
N PHE A 174 -10.45 -3.39 -11.32
CA PHE A 174 -11.16 -3.11 -10.08
C PHE A 174 -10.85 -1.70 -9.57
N VAL A 175 -9.57 -1.34 -9.44
CA VAL A 175 -9.16 -0.01 -8.97
C VAL A 175 -9.65 1.08 -9.93
N SER A 176 -9.48 0.88 -11.24
CA SER A 176 -9.90 1.83 -12.26
C SER A 176 -11.40 2.07 -12.31
N GLU A 177 -12.24 1.05 -12.19
CA GLU A 177 -13.69 1.23 -12.27
C GLU A 177 -14.31 1.68 -10.95
N THR A 178 -13.76 1.22 -9.83
CA THR A 178 -14.34 1.48 -8.51
C THR A 178 -13.97 2.86 -7.99
N PHE A 179 -12.76 3.34 -8.28
CA PHE A 179 -12.23 4.58 -7.70
C PHE A 179 -11.96 5.68 -8.73
N LYS A 180 -12.46 5.56 -9.97
CA LYS A 180 -12.21 6.57 -11.03
C LYS A 180 -12.61 8.00 -10.66
N ASP A 181 -13.65 8.12 -9.85
CA ASP A 181 -14.24 9.40 -9.45
C ASP A 181 -13.63 9.94 -8.14
N GLU A 182 -12.72 9.20 -7.51
CA GLU A 182 -12.02 9.63 -6.30
C GLU A 182 -10.87 10.59 -6.64
N ASP A 183 -10.67 11.62 -5.81
CA ASP A 183 -9.65 12.66 -6.02
C ASP A 183 -8.23 12.09 -6.17
N PHE A 184 -7.90 11.07 -5.37
CA PHE A 184 -6.59 10.42 -5.44
C PHE A 184 -6.38 9.66 -6.77
N TYR A 185 -7.43 9.20 -7.45
CA TYR A 185 -7.27 8.47 -8.69
C TYR A 185 -6.85 9.39 -9.85
N SER A 186 -7.37 10.62 -9.83
CA SER A 186 -7.02 11.69 -10.78
C SER A 186 -5.65 12.33 -10.49
N SER A 187 -5.05 12.01 -9.34
CA SER A 187 -3.77 12.54 -8.91
C SER A 187 -2.56 11.93 -9.64
N ASN A 188 -1.36 12.38 -9.28
CA ASN A 188 -0.10 11.96 -9.89
C ASN A 188 0.98 11.69 -8.84
N ILE A 189 1.93 10.84 -9.22
CA ILE A 189 3.10 10.47 -8.44
C ILE A 189 4.34 11.00 -9.16
N THR A 190 5.23 11.66 -8.42
CA THR A 190 6.52 12.12 -8.93
C THR A 190 7.61 11.20 -8.40
N ILE A 191 8.23 10.43 -9.29
CA ILE A 191 9.42 9.66 -8.99
C ILE A 191 10.60 10.63 -9.00
N ASP A 192 11.14 10.96 -7.83
CA ASP A 192 12.22 11.91 -7.66
C ASP A 192 13.59 11.20 -7.59
N LEU A 193 14.39 11.34 -8.64
CA LEU A 193 15.71 10.74 -8.74
C LEU A 193 16.74 11.45 -7.86
N ASN A 194 16.44 12.64 -7.32
CA ASN A 194 17.32 13.27 -6.33
C ASN A 194 17.37 12.48 -5.01
N LEU A 195 16.43 11.56 -4.78
CA LEU A 195 16.45 10.64 -3.65
C LEU A 195 17.54 9.57 -3.77
N VAL A 196 18.08 9.34 -4.97
CA VAL A 196 19.24 8.48 -5.19
C VAL A 196 20.49 9.19 -4.66
N ASP A 197 21.15 8.57 -3.68
CA ASP A 197 22.28 9.16 -2.96
C ASP A 197 23.54 9.24 -3.82
N ILE A 198 23.69 8.30 -4.75
CA ILE A 198 24.85 8.22 -5.65
C ILE A 198 24.50 8.96 -6.96
N GLU A 199 25.03 10.16 -7.13
CA GLU A 199 24.66 11.06 -8.23
C GLU A 199 24.91 10.45 -9.61
N GLU A 200 25.99 9.69 -9.76
CA GLU A 200 26.39 9.03 -11.01
C GLU A 200 25.40 7.94 -11.46
N LEU A 201 24.56 7.44 -10.54
CA LEU A 201 23.51 6.49 -10.86
C LEU A 201 22.23 7.16 -11.34
N ARG A 202 21.99 8.45 -11.04
CA ARG A 202 20.74 9.14 -11.36
C ARG A 202 20.38 9.07 -12.85
N PRO A 203 21.27 9.39 -13.80
CA PRO A 203 20.93 9.31 -15.23
C PRO A 203 20.64 7.88 -15.68
N LYS A 204 21.40 6.91 -15.17
CA LYS A 204 21.19 5.49 -15.51
C LYS A 204 19.84 5.00 -15.02
N TYR A 205 19.49 5.30 -13.77
CA TYR A 205 18.23 4.87 -13.17
C TYR A 205 17.03 5.61 -13.76
N TYR A 206 17.18 6.89 -14.08
CA TYR A 206 16.20 7.65 -14.84
C TYR A 206 15.85 6.97 -16.17
N GLU A 207 16.86 6.62 -16.97
CA GLU A 207 16.66 5.92 -18.24
C GLU A 207 16.00 4.55 -18.05
N LEU A 208 16.40 3.79 -17.02
CA LEU A 208 15.74 2.51 -16.70
C LEU A 208 14.27 2.71 -16.34
N TYR A 209 13.93 3.73 -15.55
CA TYR A 209 12.53 4.05 -15.26
C TYR A 209 11.76 4.45 -16.51
N LEU A 210 12.31 5.31 -17.37
CA LEU A 210 11.67 5.71 -18.61
C LEU A 210 11.39 4.54 -19.55
N LYS A 211 12.31 3.57 -19.64
CA LYS A 211 12.11 2.37 -20.46
C LYS A 211 10.98 1.47 -19.95
N LYS A 212 10.69 1.50 -18.65
CA LYS A 212 9.72 0.60 -18.01
C LYS A 212 8.38 1.27 -17.70
N VAL A 213 8.35 2.59 -17.65
CA VAL A 213 7.10 3.31 -17.47
C VAL A 213 6.27 3.27 -18.75
N ASN A 214 4.96 3.07 -18.62
CA ASN A 214 4.07 3.16 -19.76
C ASN A 214 3.87 4.65 -20.11
N GLU A 215 4.39 5.05 -21.27
CA GLU A 215 4.39 6.44 -21.75
C GLU A 215 3.00 7.09 -21.74
N LYS A 216 1.92 6.32 -21.92
CA LYS A 216 0.55 6.83 -21.87
C LYS A 216 0.15 7.41 -20.51
N PHE A 217 0.85 7.04 -19.45
CA PHE A 217 0.61 7.53 -18.10
C PHE A 217 1.64 8.56 -17.64
N VAL A 218 2.65 8.86 -18.45
CA VAL A 218 3.61 9.94 -18.16
C VAL A 218 2.94 11.28 -18.42
N LEU A 219 2.99 12.16 -17.42
CA LEU A 219 2.42 13.50 -17.47
C LEU A 219 3.48 14.57 -17.72
N ASP A 220 4.65 14.38 -17.12
CA ASP A 220 5.77 15.31 -17.19
C ASP A 220 7.07 14.58 -16.80
N LYS A 221 8.21 15.09 -17.24
CA LYS A 221 9.54 14.56 -16.89
C LYS A 221 10.60 15.65 -17.07
N SER A 222 11.63 15.62 -16.24
CA SER A 222 12.83 16.46 -16.43
C SER A 222 14.03 15.63 -16.88
N ASP A 223 15.09 16.30 -17.31
CA ASP A 223 16.36 15.63 -17.59
C ASP A 223 16.96 15.06 -16.30
N ASN A 224 16.87 13.73 -16.15
CA ASN A 224 17.49 12.94 -15.07
C ASN A 224 17.04 13.23 -13.64
N SER A 225 16.05 14.12 -13.41
CA SER A 225 15.66 14.50 -12.04
C SER A 225 14.32 13.90 -11.62
N PHE A 226 13.30 13.91 -12.47
CA PHE A 226 12.01 13.34 -12.09
C PHE A 226 11.19 12.78 -13.26
N ILE A 227 10.30 11.84 -12.93
CA ILE A 227 9.26 11.35 -13.83
C ILE A 227 7.92 11.47 -13.11
N LYS A 228 6.98 12.22 -13.67
CA LYS A 228 5.64 12.42 -13.13
C LYS A 228 4.64 11.56 -13.88
N ILE A 229 3.94 10.68 -13.17
CA ILE A 229 2.99 9.73 -13.77
C ILE A 229 1.64 9.73 -13.07
N LYS A 230 0.59 9.33 -13.78
CA LYS A 230 -0.75 9.15 -13.20
C LYS A 230 -0.74 8.08 -12.11
N PHE A 231 -1.61 8.23 -11.12
CA PHE A 231 -1.78 7.27 -10.02
C PHE A 231 -1.90 5.81 -10.49
N ILE A 232 -2.75 5.53 -11.48
CA ILE A 232 -2.91 4.17 -12.01
C ILE A 232 -1.72 3.69 -12.85
N GLY A 233 -0.97 4.61 -13.48
CA GLY A 233 0.26 4.28 -14.20
C GLY A 233 1.39 3.83 -13.28
N TYR A 234 1.37 4.29 -12.03
CA TYR A 234 2.31 3.86 -11.02
C TYR A 234 2.13 2.39 -10.63
N TYR A 235 0.89 1.89 -10.60
CA TYR A 235 0.62 0.46 -10.42
C TYR A 235 1.25 -0.39 -11.53
N ASP A 236 1.13 0.04 -12.79
CA ASP A 236 1.78 -0.64 -13.92
C ASP A 236 3.30 -0.66 -13.77
N LEU A 237 3.88 0.47 -13.34
CA LEU A 237 5.31 0.55 -13.11
C LEU A 237 5.76 -0.43 -12.02
N LEU A 238 5.06 -0.52 -10.88
CA LEU A 238 5.39 -1.48 -9.82
C LEU A 238 5.44 -2.92 -10.35
N ILE A 239 4.45 -3.31 -11.17
CA ILE A 239 4.39 -4.64 -11.78
C ILE A 239 5.54 -4.84 -12.76
N GLU A 240 5.78 -3.88 -13.64
CA GLU A 240 6.82 -3.98 -14.65
C GLU A 240 8.20 -4.11 -13.99
N LEU A 241 8.50 -3.29 -12.99
CA LEU A 241 9.77 -3.35 -12.26
C LEU A 241 9.95 -4.69 -11.55
N ARG A 242 8.90 -5.22 -10.90
CA ARG A 242 8.96 -6.57 -10.34
C ARG A 242 9.24 -7.61 -11.43
N ASN A 243 8.52 -7.53 -12.54
CA ASN A 243 8.66 -8.49 -13.63
C ASN A 243 10.09 -8.54 -14.15
N ARG A 244 10.67 -7.36 -14.43
CA ARG A 244 12.02 -7.24 -14.99
C ARG A 244 13.12 -7.52 -14.00
N PHE A 245 12.91 -7.27 -12.71
CA PHE A 245 13.92 -7.50 -11.70
C PHE A 245 13.99 -8.97 -11.24
N PHE A 246 12.84 -9.62 -11.04
CA PHE A 246 12.79 -10.93 -10.37
C PHE A 246 12.62 -12.12 -11.33
N HIS A 247 12.15 -11.92 -12.56
CA HIS A 247 12.03 -13.00 -13.55
C HIS A 247 13.19 -12.99 -14.54
N ASN A 248 14.40 -13.28 -14.07
CA ASN A 248 15.63 -13.28 -14.88
C ASN A 248 15.82 -14.60 -15.66
N LEU A 249 14.86 -14.96 -16.52
CA LEU A 249 15.01 -16.09 -17.43
C LEU A 249 15.85 -15.67 -18.64
N LYS A 250 17.11 -16.15 -18.71
CA LYS A 250 17.97 -15.95 -19.87
C LYS A 250 17.36 -16.61 -21.11
N GLY A 251 17.17 -15.84 -22.18
CA GLY A 251 16.56 -16.32 -23.44
C GLY A 251 15.09 -15.96 -23.64
N SER A 252 14.45 -15.27 -22.68
CA SER A 252 13.16 -14.63 -22.96
C SER A 252 13.34 -13.39 -23.85
N TRP A 253 12.43 -13.15 -24.79
CA TRP A 253 12.39 -11.94 -25.65
C TRP A 253 12.22 -10.62 -24.89
N GLN A 254 12.08 -10.68 -23.56
CA GLN A 254 11.77 -9.54 -22.73
C GLN A 254 13.04 -8.98 -22.07
N GLU A 255 13.19 -7.65 -22.12
CA GLU A 255 14.35 -6.91 -21.56
C GLU A 255 14.30 -6.84 -20.02
N ASN A 256 14.79 -7.90 -19.35
CA ASN A 256 14.98 -7.92 -17.90
C ASN A 256 16.17 -7.04 -17.48
N PHE A 257 16.20 -6.63 -16.20
CA PHE A 257 17.33 -5.88 -15.69
C PHE A 257 18.56 -6.77 -15.59
N ASP A 258 19.67 -6.33 -16.19
CA ASP A 258 20.95 -6.99 -15.97
C ASP A 258 21.49 -6.62 -14.57
N SER A 259 22.12 -7.57 -13.88
CA SER A 259 22.76 -7.28 -12.58
C SER A 259 23.88 -6.24 -12.70
N THR A 260 24.44 -6.05 -13.89
CA THR A 260 25.41 -5.00 -14.20
C THR A 260 24.78 -3.61 -14.35
N GLU A 261 23.50 -3.52 -14.69
CA GLU A 261 22.75 -2.25 -14.78
C GLU A 261 22.26 -1.79 -13.40
N LEU A 262 21.88 -2.72 -12.53
CA LEU A 262 21.39 -2.45 -11.18
C LEU A 262 22.39 -2.87 -10.09
N MET A 263 23.57 -2.24 -10.09
CA MET A 263 24.62 -2.51 -9.09
C MET A 263 24.20 -2.19 -7.65
N PHE A 264 23.32 -1.21 -7.44
CA PHE A 264 22.83 -0.77 -6.13
C PHE A 264 21.29 -0.81 -6.09
N PRO A 265 20.67 -2.00 -5.92
CA PRO A 265 19.22 -2.13 -5.97
C PRO A 265 18.47 -1.26 -4.96
N ASP A 266 18.97 -1.12 -3.72
CA ASP A 266 18.30 -0.26 -2.74
C ASP A 266 18.25 1.20 -3.20
N GLN A 267 19.30 1.70 -3.87
CA GLN A 267 19.32 3.04 -4.48
C GLN A 267 18.32 3.14 -5.63
N PHE A 268 18.17 2.08 -6.42
CA PHE A 268 17.16 2.03 -7.48
C PHE A 268 15.75 2.07 -6.92
N PHE A 269 15.40 1.25 -5.92
CA PHE A 269 14.04 1.15 -5.36
C PHE A 269 13.67 2.28 -4.39
N LYS A 270 14.63 3.07 -3.91
CA LYS A 270 14.41 4.16 -2.96
C LYS A 270 13.37 5.21 -3.42
N PRO A 271 13.43 5.76 -4.65
CA PRO A 271 12.49 6.78 -5.11
C PRO A 271 11.03 6.33 -5.23
N ILE A 272 10.79 5.02 -5.28
CA ILE A 272 9.45 4.47 -5.52
C ILE A 272 8.84 3.82 -4.28
N THR A 273 9.64 3.26 -3.38
CA THR A 273 9.11 2.39 -2.32
C THR A 273 8.05 3.07 -1.45
N LEU A 274 8.26 4.33 -1.03
CA LEU A 274 7.27 5.06 -0.22
C LEU A 274 5.97 5.31 -1.00
N HIS A 275 6.07 5.72 -2.27
CA HIS A 275 4.90 5.89 -3.14
C HIS A 275 4.14 4.57 -3.31
N GLY A 276 4.85 3.44 -3.34
CA GLY A 276 4.27 2.11 -3.31
C GLY A 276 3.46 1.81 -2.05
N ILE A 277 4.04 2.09 -0.89
CA ILE A 277 3.37 1.93 0.41
C ILE A 277 2.14 2.85 0.49
N ASN A 278 2.26 4.09 0.02
CA ASN A 278 1.18 5.08 -0.02
C ASN A 278 0.03 4.63 -0.94
N TRP A 279 0.35 4.21 -2.16
CA TRP A 279 -0.63 3.68 -3.12
C TRP A 279 -1.41 2.51 -2.53
N LEU A 280 -0.71 1.51 -1.97
CA LEU A 280 -1.36 0.36 -1.33
C LEU A 280 -2.23 0.78 -0.15
N SER A 281 -1.74 1.70 0.68
CA SER A 281 -2.42 2.17 1.88
C SER A 281 -3.74 2.86 1.55
N ILE A 282 -3.78 3.66 0.49
CA ILE A 282 -5.01 4.30 0.00
C ILE A 282 -6.03 3.24 -0.40
N ILE A 283 -5.64 2.25 -1.20
CA ILE A 283 -6.56 1.20 -1.62
C ILE A 283 -7.09 0.41 -0.41
N LEU A 284 -6.22 0.01 0.52
CA LEU A 284 -6.66 -0.69 1.74
C LEU A 284 -7.57 0.18 2.61
N PHE A 285 -7.31 1.49 2.68
CA PHE A 285 -8.14 2.43 3.42
C PHE A 285 -9.53 2.58 2.80
N GLU A 286 -9.65 2.70 1.48
CA GLU A 286 -10.94 2.78 0.81
C GLU A 286 -11.81 1.54 1.05
N ILE A 287 -11.20 0.35 1.12
CA ILE A 287 -11.92 -0.86 1.51
C ILE A 287 -12.43 -0.78 2.96
N ILE A 288 -11.62 -0.24 3.87
CA ILE A 288 -12.02 -0.04 5.28
C ILE A 288 -13.13 1.01 5.39
N LYS A 289 -13.03 2.11 4.63
CA LYS A 289 -14.04 3.17 4.57
C LYS A 289 -15.38 2.63 4.06
N PHE A 290 -15.35 1.84 2.98
CA PHE A 290 -16.54 1.16 2.46
C PHE A 290 -17.18 0.21 3.48
N ASP A 291 -16.35 -0.59 4.18
CA ASP A 291 -16.84 -1.50 5.22
C ASP A 291 -17.47 -0.76 6.41
N LEU A 292 -16.91 0.39 6.78
CA LEU A 292 -17.43 1.24 7.85
C LEU A 292 -18.83 1.78 7.50
N GLN A 293 -19.02 2.25 6.26
CA GLN A 293 -20.29 2.78 5.78
C GLN A 293 -21.41 1.74 5.80
N LYS A 294 -21.08 0.45 5.68
CA LYS A 294 -22.06 -0.67 5.73
C LYS A 294 -22.50 -1.06 7.14
N ILE A 295 -21.78 -0.61 8.16
CA ILE A 295 -22.09 -0.91 9.57
C ILE A 295 -22.92 0.20 10.22
N LYS A 296 -22.91 1.41 9.66
CA LYS A 296 -23.83 2.51 10.00
C LYS A 296 -25.22 2.24 9.44
#